data_AF-A0A819XHY2-F1
#
_entry.id   AF-A0A819XHY2-F1
#
_cell.length_a   1.000
_cell.length_b   1.000
_cell.length_c   1.000
_cell.angle_alpha   90.00
_cell.angle_beta   90.00
_cell.angle_gamma   90.00
#
_symmetry.space_group_name_H-M   'P 1'
#
loop_
_entity.id
_entity.type
_entity.pdbx_description
1 polymer ?
#
loop_
_entity_poly.entity_id
_entity_poly.type
_entity_poly.pdbx_seq_one_letter_code
_entity_poly.pdbx_strand_id
1 'polypeptide(L)'
;ARERLYELIAHCIPAEIIFKGLLEELLANCDDVLKIQITQIAAEYEHRLRQGSKEIFHLEAFIAKFMCIYKQHMQKMAAGLDEVFD
;
A
#
# COMPACT_ATOMS: atom_id res chain seq x y z
N ALA A 1 2.57 4.68 -11.23
CA ALA A 1 2.87 4.78 -9.78
C ALA A 1 4.25 5.41 -9.56
N ARG A 2 5.33 4.78 -10.05
CA ARG A 2 6.72 5.28 -9.93
C ARG A 2 6.89 6.75 -10.31
N GLU A 3 6.52 7.13 -11.52
CA GLU A 3 6.67 8.50 -12.03
C GLU A 3 6.06 9.57 -11.11
N ARG A 4 4.84 9.34 -10.62
CA ARG A 4 4.17 10.25 -9.66
C ARG A 4 4.90 10.38 -8.33
N LEU A 5 5.48 9.29 -7.81
CA LEU A 5 6.31 9.37 -6.59
C LEU A 5 7.57 10.20 -6.84
N TYR A 6 8.18 10.05 -8.02
CA TYR A 6 9.34 10.85 -8.41
C TYR A 6 8.97 12.33 -8.53
N GLU A 7 7.81 12.67 -9.11
CA GLU A 7 7.32 14.06 -9.17
C GLU A 7 7.16 14.67 -7.78
N LEU A 8 6.50 13.95 -6.85
CA LEU A 8 6.27 14.44 -5.49
C LEU A 8 7.59 14.68 -4.72
N ILE A 9 8.54 13.74 -4.83
CA ILE A 9 9.86 13.86 -4.19
C ILE A 9 10.67 14.99 -4.84
N ALA A 10 10.60 15.15 -6.17
CA ALA A 10 11.25 16.25 -6.89
C ALA A 10 10.71 17.61 -6.47
N HIS A 11 9.44 17.69 -6.05
CA HIS A 11 8.82 18.87 -5.46
C HIS A 11 9.06 19.03 -3.94
N CYS A 12 10.04 18.31 -3.39
CA CYS A 12 10.45 18.40 -1.98
C CYS A 12 9.34 18.07 -0.97
N ILE A 13 8.38 17.22 -1.35
CA ILE A 13 7.38 16.70 -0.42
C ILE A 13 8.02 15.56 0.38
N PRO A 14 8.05 15.61 1.73
CA PRO A 14 8.66 14.57 2.55
C PRO A 14 8.00 13.20 2.32
N ALA A 15 8.78 12.12 2.28
CA ALA A 15 8.26 10.80 1.99
C ALA A 15 7.26 10.30 3.05
N GLU A 16 7.41 10.74 4.30
CA GLU A 16 6.46 10.44 5.39
C GLU A 16 5.06 11.00 5.09
N ILE A 17 4.97 12.19 4.51
CA ILE A 17 3.70 12.82 4.13
C ILE A 17 3.07 12.08 2.95
N ILE A 18 3.89 11.71 1.96
CA ILE A 18 3.45 10.91 0.82
C ILE A 18 2.93 9.56 1.32
N PHE A 19 3.68 8.89 2.20
CA PHE A 19 3.31 7.60 2.76
C PHE A 19 1.99 7.66 3.53
N LYS A 20 1.84 8.66 4.42
CA LYS A 20 0.63 8.84 5.21
C LYS A 20 -0.60 9.08 4.33
N GLY A 21 -0.50 10.02 3.38
CA GLY A 21 -1.61 10.30 2.47
C GLY A 21 -1.98 9.08 1.62
N LEU A 22 -0.98 8.31 1.18
CA LEU A 22 -1.21 7.09 0.43
C LEU A 22 -1.91 6.03 1.29
N LEU A 23 -1.48 5.83 2.54
CA LEU A 23 -2.10 4.88 3.46
C LEU A 23 -3.55 5.23 3.78
N GLU A 24 -3.84 6.50 4.07
CA GLU A 24 -5.20 6.98 4.39
C GLU A 24 -6.16 6.70 3.23
N GLU A 25 -5.75 7.03 2.01
CA GLU A 25 -6.57 6.79 0.81
C GLU A 25 -6.74 5.29 0.52
N LEU A 26 -5.70 4.48 0.71
CA LEU A 26 -5.80 3.04 0.52
C LEU A 26 -6.75 2.39 1.54
N LEU A 27 -6.68 2.79 2.81
CA LEU A 27 -7.56 2.27 3.86
C LEU A 27 -9.01 2.68 3.64
N ALA A 28 -9.28 3.88 3.12
CA ALA A 28 -10.62 4.32 2.77
C ALA A 28 -11.30 3.44 1.71
N ASN A 29 -10.51 2.82 0.83
CA ASN A 29 -10.97 1.99 -0.28
C ASN A 29 -10.87 0.47 -0.02
N CYS A 30 -10.56 0.04 1.21
CA CYS A 30 -10.41 -1.38 1.58
C CYS A 30 -11.50 -1.87 2.54
N ASP A 31 -11.81 -3.16 2.49
CA ASP A 31 -12.65 -3.84 3.47
C ASP A 31 -11.95 -3.93 4.84
N ASP A 32 -12.72 -4.08 5.93
CA ASP A 32 -12.18 -4.05 7.29
C ASP A 32 -11.14 -5.14 7.58
N VAL A 33 -11.32 -6.34 7.00
CA VAL A 33 -10.34 -7.43 7.10
C VAL A 33 -9.01 -7.03 6.45
N LEU A 34 -9.09 -6.38 5.29
CA LEU A 34 -7.92 -5.92 4.54
C LEU A 34 -7.25 -4.74 5.24
N LYS A 35 -8.02 -3.82 5.84
CA LYS A 35 -7.49 -2.69 6.63
C LYS A 35 -6.56 -3.16 7.75
N ILE A 36 -6.92 -4.21 8.49
CA ILE A 36 -6.08 -4.75 9.57
C ILE A 36 -4.73 -5.19 9.01
N GLN A 37 -4.75 -5.98 7.93
CA GLN A 37 -3.54 -6.51 7.31
C GLN A 37 -2.65 -5.39 6.73
N ILE A 38 -3.26 -4.43 6.02
CA ILE A 38 -2.53 -3.32 5.42
C ILE A 38 -1.94 -2.39 6.47
N THR A 39 -2.66 -2.11 7.57
CA THR A 39 -2.16 -1.26 8.67
C THR A 39 -0.91 -1.86 9.30
N GLN A 40 -0.88 -3.17 9.52
CA GLN A 40 0.27 -3.83 10.13
C GLN A 40 1.51 -3.80 9.22
N ILE A 41 1.30 -3.98 7.91
CA ILE A 41 2.37 -3.84 6.91
C ILE A 41 2.82 -2.40 6.82
N ALA A 42 1.90 -1.45 6.84
CA ALA A 42 2.23 -0.03 6.76
C ALA A 42 3.14 0.39 7.91
N ALA A 43 2.87 -0.05 9.14
CA ALA A 43 3.74 0.22 10.30
C ALA A 43 5.18 -0.27 10.10
N GLU A 44 5.36 -1.46 9.50
CA GLU A 44 6.69 -2.01 9.20
C GLU A 44 7.41 -1.18 8.12
N TYR A 45 6.72 -0.81 7.04
CA TYR A 45 7.30 -0.02 5.96
C TYR A 45 7.57 1.42 6.36
N GLU A 46 6.74 2.01 7.22
CA GLU A 46 6.95 3.34 7.78
C GLU A 46 8.21 3.37 8.66
N HIS A 47 8.38 2.36 9.52
CA HIS A 47 9.59 2.24 10.34
C HIS A 47 10.86 2.13 9.47
N ARG A 48 10.80 1.29 8.43
CA ARG A 48 11.89 1.12 7.46
C ARG A 48 12.17 2.39 6.65
N LEU A 49 11.12 3.15 6.30
CA LEU A 49 11.25 4.42 5.60
C LEU A 49 12.07 5.43 6.41
N ARG A 50 11.80 5.54 7.73
CA ARG A 50 12.52 6.44 8.63
C ARG A 50 13.97 6.04 8.90
N GLN A 51 14.30 4.75 8.81
CA GLN A 51 15.64 4.22 9.05
C GLN A 51 16.49 4.10 7.77
N GLY A 52 15.86 4.13 6.60
CA GLY A 52 16.49 3.90 5.31
C GLY A 52 17.15 5.14 4.70
N SER A 53 17.98 4.92 3.69
CA SER A 53 18.71 6.00 2.98
C SER A 53 18.06 6.43 1.66
N LYS A 54 17.12 5.64 1.11
CA LYS A 54 16.46 5.91 -0.18
C LYS A 54 14.95 5.73 -0.07
N GLU A 55 14.27 6.81 0.31
CA GLU A 55 12.83 6.86 0.56
C GLU A 55 11.98 6.27 -0.59
N ILE A 56 12.35 6.56 -1.84
CA ILE A 56 11.65 6.07 -3.03
C ILE A 56 11.55 4.54 -3.07
N PHE A 57 12.60 3.82 -2.65
CA PHE A 57 12.57 2.35 -2.66
C PHE A 57 11.61 1.78 -1.62
N HIS A 58 11.51 2.42 -0.46
CA HIS A 58 10.59 1.99 0.59
C HIS A 58 9.14 2.27 0.20
N LEU A 59 8.87 3.43 -0.42
CA LEU A 59 7.56 3.77 -0.98
C LEU A 59 7.13 2.79 -2.08
N GLU A 60 8.02 2.48 -3.03
CA GLU A 60 7.74 1.51 -4.09
C GLU A 60 7.49 0.10 -3.55
N ALA A 61 8.31 -0.34 -2.59
CA ALA A 61 8.17 -1.66 -2.00
C ALA A 61 6.85 -1.78 -1.21
N PHE A 62 6.41 -0.73 -0.51
CA PHE A 62 5.10 -0.70 0.13
C PHE A 62 3.96 -0.82 -0.89
N ILE A 63 3.98 -0.01 -1.96
CA ILE A 63 2.95 -0.07 -3.01
C ILE A 63 2.90 -1.45 -3.66
N ALA A 64 4.05 -2.04 -4.01
CA ALA A 64 4.11 -3.36 -4.59
C ALA A 64 3.56 -4.43 -3.64
N LYS A 65 3.87 -4.32 -2.34
CA LYS A 65 3.34 -5.23 -1.32
C LYS A 65 1.83 -5.10 -1.17
N PHE A 66 1.31 -3.88 -1.12
CA PHE A 66 -0.12 -3.61 -1.11
C PHE A 66 -0.81 -4.21 -2.34
N MET A 67 -0.31 -3.94 -3.55
CA MET A 67 -0.90 -4.45 -4.80
C MET A 67 -0.96 -5.98 -4.83
N CYS A 68 0.08 -6.65 -4.34
CA CYS A 68 0.11 -8.11 -4.26
C CYS A 68 -1.00 -8.66 -3.35
N ILE A 69 -1.15 -8.08 -2.16
CA ILE A 69 -2.17 -8.49 -1.19
C ILE A 69 -3.57 -8.16 -1.70
N TYR A 70 -3.76 -6.96 -2.23
CA TYR A 70 -5.02 -6.53 -2.80
C TYR A 70 -5.49 -7.46 -3.93
N LYS A 71 -4.57 -7.82 -4.84
CA LYS A 71 -4.86 -8.78 -5.92
C LYS A 71 -5.25 -10.15 -5.37
N GLN A 72 -4.54 -10.67 -4.38
CA GLN A 72 -4.87 -11.96 -3.75
C GLN A 72 -6.23 -11.92 -3.05
N HIS A 73 -6.55 -10.81 -2.38
CA HIS A 73 -7.85 -10.62 -1.74
C HIS A 73 -8.98 -10.64 -2.77
N MET A 74 -8.84 -9.86 -3.85
CA MET A 74 -9.81 -9.82 -4.95
C MET A 74 -10.01 -11.19 -5.61
N GLN A 75 -8.93 -11.95 -5.83
CA GLN A 75 -9.02 -13.30 -6.39
C GLN A 75 -9.76 -14.27 -5.47
N LYS A 76 -9.51 -14.20 -4.15
CA LYS A 76 -10.24 -15.01 -3.17
C LYS A 76 -11.72 -14.66 -3.11
N MET A 77 -12.05 -13.36 -3.18
CA MET A 77 -13.44 -12.92 -3.24
C MET A 77 -14.14 -13.43 -4.50
N ALA A 78 -13.49 -13.34 -5.66
CA ALA A 78 -14.04 -13.84 -6.92
C ALA A 78 -14.24 -15.36 -6.90
N ALA A 79 -13.25 -16.13 -6.42
CA ALA A 79 -13.38 -17.59 -6.31
C ALA A 79 -14.47 -18.02 -5.32
N GLY A 80 -14.64 -17.28 -4.22
CA GLY A 80 -15.71 -17.54 -3.25
C GLY A 80 -17.12 -17.20 -3.78
N LEU A 81 -17.24 -16.36 -4.81
CA LEU A 81 -18.50 -16.15 -5.53
C LEU A 81 -18.79 -17.34 -6.46
N ASP A 82 -17.78 -17.86 -7.16
CA ASP A 82 -17.95 -19.02 -8.04
C ASP A 82 -18.42 -20.27 -7.27
N GLU A 83 -17.91 -20.52 -6.05
CA GLU A 83 -18.36 -21.66 -5.21
C GLU A 83 -19.79 -21.52 -4.65
N VAL A 84 -20.39 -20.32 -4.68
CA VAL A 84 -21.76 -20.07 -4.18
C VAL A 84 -22.80 -20.19 -5.31
N PHE A 85 -22.37 -20.15 -6.56
CA PHE A 85 -23.24 -20.26 -7.74
C PHE A 85 -23.20 -21.63 -8.43
N ASP A 86 -22.41 -22.58 -7.92
CA ASP A 86 -22.50 -24.03 -8.21
C ASP A 86 -23.31 -24.78 -7.13
#